data_AF-A0A386TIP0-F1
#
_entry.id   AF-A0A386TIP0-F1
#
_cell.length_a   1.000
_cell.length_b   1.000
_cell.length_c   1.000
_cell.angle_alpha   90.00
_cell.angle_beta   90.00
_cell.angle_gamma   90.00
#
_symmetry.space_group_name_H-M   'P 1'
#
loop_
_entity.id
_entity.type
_entity.pdbx_description
1 polymer ?
#
loop_
_entity_poly.entity_id
_entity_poly.type
_entity_poly.pdbx_seq_one_letter_code
_entity_poly.pdbx_strand_id
1 'polypeptide(L)' 'MNYVLALFLPPLSILLIGRPILSIVVFLIWLPAIIFSGGLTHPMFILLAWILIYQAHQDRRAR' A
#
# COMPACT_ATOMS: atom_id res chain seq x y z
N MET A 1 -6.80 -9.65 17.76
CA MET A 1 -6.70 -8.19 17.57
C MET A 1 -7.57 -7.81 16.38
N ASN A 2 -8.54 -6.92 16.56
CA ASN A 2 -9.58 -6.61 15.56
C ASN A 2 -9.08 -5.71 14.41
N TYR A 3 -7.99 -6.08 13.75
CA TYR A 3 -7.40 -5.33 12.63
C TYR A 3 -8.35 -5.21 11.43
N VAL A 4 -9.21 -6.20 11.23
CA VAL A 4 -10.22 -6.19 10.17
C VAL A 4 -11.23 -5.06 10.36
N LEU A 5 -11.61 -4.75 11.61
CA LEU A 5 -12.49 -3.60 11.87
C LEU A 5 -11.77 -2.27 11.68
N ALA A 6 -10.49 -2.20 12.01
CA ALA A 6 -9.67 -1.00 11.80
C ALA A 6 -9.52 -0.63 10.30
N LEU A 7 -9.55 -1.63 9.41
CA LEU A 7 -9.55 -1.42 7.96
C LEU A 7 -10.81 -0.72 7.44
N PHE A 8 -11.96 -0.85 8.12
CA PHE A 8 -13.21 -0.19 7.70
C PHE A 8 -13.55 1.06 8.51
N LEU A 9 -12.79 1.34 9.58
CA LEU A 9 -13.01 2.48 10.47
C LEU A 9 -13.06 3.84 9.75
N PRO A 10 -12.15 4.16 8.80
CA PRO A 10 -12.17 5.46 8.12
C PRO A 10 -13.45 5.74 7.32
N PRO A 11 -13.92 4.87 6.41
CA PRO A 11 -15.18 5.11 5.71
C PRO A 11 -16.39 5.04 6.67
N LEU A 12 -16.42 4.12 7.64
CA LEU A 12 -17.52 4.02 8.60
C LEU A 12 -17.64 5.26 9.49
N SER A 13 -16.53 5.87 9.91
CA SER A 13 -16.55 7.10 10.71
C SER A 13 -17.21 8.26 9.95
N ILE A 14 -16.95 8.37 8.64
CA ILE A 14 -17.52 9.41 7.78
C ILE A 14 -19.01 9.16 7.53
N LEU A 15 -19.40 7.89 7.41
CA LEU A 15 -20.80 7.48 7.30
C LEU A 15 -21.59 7.85 8.55
N LEU A 16 -21.06 7.58 9.75
CA LEU A 16 -21.68 7.90 11.04
C LEU A 16 -21.83 9.42 11.27
N ILE A 17 -20.97 10.22 10.65
CA ILE A 17 -21.04 11.69 10.65
C ILE A 17 -22.14 12.24 9.71
N GLY A 18 -22.84 11.38 8.96
CA GLY A 18 -23.93 11.78 8.07
C GLY A 18 -23.48 12.31 6.71
N ARG A 19 -22.25 11.99 6.28
CA ARG A 19 -21.69 12.43 4.98
C ARG A 19 -21.57 11.24 4.01
N PRO A 20 -22.70 10.67 3.50
CA PRO A 20 -22.69 9.42 2.72
C PRO A 20 -21.90 9.53 1.41
N ILE A 21 -21.97 10.66 0.72
CA ILE A 21 -21.23 10.87 -0.55
C ILE A 21 -19.71 10.81 -0.30
N LEU A 22 -19.23 11.49 0.75
CA LEU A 22 -17.82 11.46 1.11
C LEU A 22 -17.37 10.09 1.62
N SER A 23 -18.24 9.36 2.32
CA SER A 23 -17.94 7.98 2.74
C SER A 23 -17.67 7.09 1.53
N ILE A 24 -18.43 7.23 0.45
CA ILE A 24 -18.25 6.46 -0.79
C ILE A 24 -16.93 6.84 -1.48
N VAL A 25 -16.66 8.14 -1.61
CA VAL A 25 -15.40 8.64 -2.19
C VAL A 25 -14.20 8.12 -1.41
N VAL A 26 -14.24 8.20 -0.08
CA VAL A 26 -13.17 7.71 0.78
C VAL A 26 -13.04 6.20 0.67
N PHE A 27 -14.14 5.43 0.65
CA PHE A 27 -14.09 3.98 0.45
C PHE A 27 -13.43 3.60 -0.89
N LEU A 28 -13.74 4.31 -1.98
CA LEU A 28 -13.16 4.07 -3.31
C LEU A 28 -11.67 4.39 -3.39
N ILE A 29 -11.17 5.36 -2.62
CA ILE A 29 -9.74 5.67 -2.55
C ILE A 29 -9.03 4.72 -1.57
N TRP A 30 -9.71 4.38 -0.49
CA TRP A 30 -9.17 3.57 0.61
C TRP A 30 -8.98 2.11 0.23
N LEU A 31 -9.93 1.51 -0.49
CA LEU A 31 -9.84 0.12 -0.94
C LEU A 31 -8.58 -0.15 -1.81
N PRO A 32 -8.30 0.62 -2.88
CA PRO A 32 -7.05 0.49 -3.61
C PRO A 32 -5.85 0.91 -2.77
N ALA A 33 -5.95 1.90 -1.87
CA ALA A 33 -4.84 2.24 -0.98
C ALA A 33 -4.45 1.08 -0.06
N ILE A 34 -5.40 0.26 0.44
CA ILE A 34 -5.08 -0.95 1.21
C ILE A 34 -4.41 -2.00 0.32
N ILE A 35 -4.96 -2.24 -0.87
CA ILE A 35 -4.45 -3.25 -1.81
C ILE A 35 -3.05 -2.89 -2.30
N PHE A 36 -2.83 -1.62 -2.62
CA PHE A 36 -1.56 -1.09 -3.11
C PHE A 36 -0.56 -0.82 -1.98
N SER A 37 -0.95 -0.30 -0.82
CA SER A 37 -0.04 -0.13 0.32
C SER A 37 0.37 -1.47 0.93
N GLY A 38 -0.53 -2.46 0.93
CA GLY A 38 -0.26 -3.84 1.38
C GLY A 38 0.49 -4.71 0.37
N GLY A 39 0.79 -4.20 -0.84
CA GLY A 39 1.31 -5.04 -1.93
C GLY A 39 2.17 -4.38 -3.01
N LEU A 40 2.34 -3.04 -3.08
CA LEU A 40 3.25 -2.36 -4.04
C LEU A 40 4.62 -2.03 -3.46
N THR A 41 4.69 -1.79 -2.16
CA THR A 41 5.98 -1.64 -1.47
C THR A 41 6.81 -2.92 -1.58
N HIS A 42 6.17 -4.09 -1.59
CA HIS A 42 6.84 -5.38 -1.77
C HIS A 42 7.50 -5.55 -3.17
N PRO A 43 6.78 -5.42 -4.30
CA PRO A 43 7.35 -5.47 -5.65
C PRO A 43 8.41 -4.41 -5.88
N MET A 44 8.20 -3.19 -5.37
CA MET A 44 9.16 -2.11 -5.50
C MET A 44 10.46 -2.44 -4.75
N PHE A 45 10.36 -3.03 -3.56
CA PHE A 45 11.52 -3.52 -2.80
C PHE A 45 12.23 -4.68 -3.51
N ILE A 46 11.49 -5.63 -4.09
CA ILE A 46 12.05 -6.75 -4.85
C ILE A 46 12.81 -6.24 -6.08
N LEU A 47 12.24 -5.28 -6.81
CA LEU A 47 12.89 -4.66 -7.97
C LEU A 47 14.17 -3.90 -7.57
N LEU A 48 14.12 -3.12 -6.49
CA LEU A 48 15.29 -2.42 -5.97
C LEU A 48 16.39 -3.39 -5.51
N ALA A 49 16.04 -4.43 -4.77
CA ALA A 49 16.98 -5.45 -4.32
C ALA A 49 17.63 -6.18 -5.51
N TRP A 50 16.85 -6.52 -6.53
CA TRP A 50 17.36 -7.14 -7.75
C TRP A 50 18.35 -6.23 -8.48
N ILE A 51 18.03 -4.94 -8.65
CA ILE A 51 18.94 -3.94 -9.26
C ILE A 51 20.25 -3.83 -8.47
N LEU A 52 20.17 -3.72 -7.14
CA LEU A 52 21.34 -3.59 -6.27
C LEU A 52 22.26 -4.83 -6.34
N ILE A 53 21.69 -6.03 -6.35
CA ILE A 53 22.46 -7.28 -6.49
C ILE A 53 23.14 -7.33 -7.86
N TYR A 54 22.42 -6.95 -8.92
CA TYR A 54 22.97 -6.92 -10.27
C TYR A 54 24.14 -5.93 -10.39
N GLN A 55 23.98 -4.70 -9.86
CA GLN A 55 25.05 -3.70 -9.84
C GLN A 55 26.27 -4.17 -9.06
N ALA A 56 26.08 -4.73 -7.85
CA ALA A 56 27.17 -5.26 -7.04
C ALA A 56 27.95 -6.39 -7.74
N HIS A 57 27.28 -7.19 -8.57
CA HIS A 57 27.92 -8.24 -9.36
C HIS A 57 28.72 -7.69 -10.54
N GLN A 58 28.23 -6.64 -11.20
CA GLN A 58 28.95 -5.95 -12.27
C GLN A 58 30.21 -5.25 -11.73
N ASP A 59 30.10 -4.54 -10.61
CA ASP A 59 31.23 -3.85 -9.98
C ASP A 59 32.35 -4.80 -9.57
N ARG A 60 32.01 -6.03 -9.13
CA ARG A 60 33.00 -7.08 -8.82
C ARG A 60 33.69 -7.66 -10.04
N ARG A 61 33.03 -7.67 -11.20
CA ARG A 61 33.62 -8.14 -12.47
C ARG A 61 34.51 -7.09 -13.14
N ALA A 62 34.32 -5.82 -12.80
CA ALA A 62 35.10 -4.71 -13.33
C ALA A 62 36.43 -4.48 -12.59
N ARG A 63 36.67 -5.15 -11.45
CA ARG A 63 37.96 -5.19 -10.74
C ARG A 63 38.70 -6.50 -11.01
#